data_AF-A0A9E3IRD5-F1
#
_entry.id   AF-A0A9E3IRD5-F1
#
_cell.length_a   1.000
_cell.length_b   1.000
_cell.length_c   1.000
_cell.angle_alpha   90.00
_cell.angle_beta   90.00
_cell.angle_gamma   90.00
#
_symmetry.space_group_name_H-M   'P 1'
#
loop_
_entity.id
_entity.type
_entity.pdbx_description
1 polymer ?
#
loop_
_entity_poly.entity_id
_entity_poly.type
_entity_poly.pdbx_seq_one_letter_code
_entity_poly.pdbx_strand_id
1 'polypeptide(L)'
;MLILAVSALEKVQNVPAKVWINLGIGVLIFIAALFILKRAAQMNKIWLGIIVFVVMSIVGFQWIYSRNEPKFLTPLVDKIAPFFPSASSYEAKQQQAPKP
;
A
#
# COMPACT_ATOMS: atom_id res chain seq x y z
N MET A 1 0.12 14.26 40.74
CA MET A 1 1.04 13.89 39.62
C MET A 1 1.28 12.39 39.52
N LEU A 2 1.48 11.66 40.63
CA LEU A 2 1.65 10.19 40.61
C LEU A 2 0.40 9.41 40.16
N ILE A 3 -0.80 9.91 40.47
CA ILE A 3 -2.08 9.26 40.08
C ILE A 3 -2.30 9.31 38.56
N LEU A 4 -1.86 10.38 37.89
CA LEU A 4 -1.91 10.49 36.43
C LEU A 4 -0.87 9.60 35.76
N ALA A 5 0.28 9.41 36.39
CA ALA A 5 1.32 8.49 35.93
C ALA A 5 0.85 7.02 36.05
N VAL A 6 0.13 6.68 37.13
CA VAL A 6 -0.46 5.34 37.30
C VAL A 6 -1.52 5.06 36.24
N SER A 7 -2.41 6.03 35.97
CA SER A 7 -3.45 5.84 34.94
C SER A 7 -2.86 5.79 33.52
N ALA A 8 -1.79 6.55 33.27
CA ALA A 8 -1.09 6.50 31.98
C ALA A 8 -0.36 5.16 31.80
N LEU A 9 0.26 4.63 32.85
CA LEU A 9 0.96 3.35 32.84
C LEU A 9 -0.01 2.18 32.64
N GLU A 10 -1.15 2.16 33.36
CA GLU A 10 -2.22 1.17 33.17
C GLU A 10 -2.78 1.22 31.75
N LYS A 11 -2.89 2.42 31.17
CA LYS A 11 -3.40 2.59 29.80
C LYS A 11 -2.41 2.11 28.74
N VAL A 12 -1.10 2.26 28.98
CA VAL A 12 0.00 1.75 28.13
C VAL A 12 0.10 0.22 28.22
N GLN A 13 -0.10 -0.36 29.40
CA GLN A 13 -0.07 -1.80 29.62
C GLN A 13 -1.27 -2.53 29.00
N ASN A 14 -2.45 -1.88 28.98
CA ASN A 14 -3.64 -2.41 28.32
C ASN A 14 -3.65 -2.23 26.79
N VAL A 15 -2.61 -1.59 26.22
CA VAL A 15 -2.52 -1.45 24.76
C VAL A 15 -2.26 -2.82 24.13
N PRO A 16 -3.11 -3.28 23.19
CA PRO A 16 -2.90 -4.55 22.50
C PRO A 16 -1.53 -4.55 21.80
N ALA A 17 -0.78 -5.65 21.90
CA ALA A 17 0.54 -5.81 21.27
C ALA A 17 0.52 -5.49 19.75
N LYS A 18 -0.62 -5.70 19.10
CA LYS A 18 -0.86 -5.33 17.69
C LYS A 18 -0.63 -3.84 17.41
N VAL A 19 -0.94 -2.95 18.34
CA VAL A 19 -0.70 -1.50 18.20
C VAL A 19 0.79 -1.19 18.24
N TRP A 20 1.55 -1.85 19.12
CA TRP A 20 3.01 -1.72 19.20
C TRP A 20 3.71 -2.27 17.95
N ILE A 21 3.23 -3.39 17.42
CA ILE A 21 3.73 -3.96 16.17
C ILE A 21 3.45 -3.00 15.02
N ASN A 22 2.22 -2.49 14.90
CA ASN A 22 1.86 -1.51 13.88
C ASN A 22 2.69 -0.22 13.99
N LEU A 23 2.96 0.23 15.21
CA LEU A 23 3.82 1.38 15.47
C LEU A 23 5.26 1.11 15.02
N GLY A 24 5.82 -0.07 15.37
CA GLY A 24 7.15 -0.49 14.94
C GLY A 24 7.27 -0.59 13.41
N ILE A 25 6.26 -1.16 12.74
CA ILE A 25 6.18 -1.20 11.28
C ILE A 25 6.09 0.21 10.69
N GLY A 26 5.27 1.07 11.28
CA GLY A 26 5.15 2.48 10.85
C GLY A 26 6.48 3.23 10.94
N VAL A 27 7.22 3.06 12.04
CA VAL A 27 8.56 3.65 12.22
C VAL A 27 9.55 3.08 11.21
N LEU A 28 9.55 1.77 10.97
CA LEU A 28 10.40 1.13 9.97
C LEU A 28 10.13 1.67 8.56
N ILE A 29 8.86 1.79 8.17
CA ILE A 29 8.47 2.37 6.88
C ILE A 29 8.95 3.81 6.77
N PHE A 30 8.80 4.60 7.85
CA PHE A 30 9.27 5.99 7.88
C PHE A 30 10.78 6.10 7.68
N ILE A 31 11.56 5.29 8.41
CA ILE A 31 13.03 5.24 8.25
C ILE A 31 13.41 4.81 6.84
N ALA A 32 12.76 3.78 6.29
CA ALA A 32 12.99 3.32 4.93
C ALA A 32 12.68 4.42 3.91
N ALA A 33 11.58 5.16 4.08
CA ALA A 33 11.23 6.29 3.25
C ALA A 33 12.28 7.41 3.31
N LEU A 34 12.77 7.76 4.50
CA LEU A 34 13.87 8.72 4.67
C LEU A 34 15.15 8.26 3.97
N PHE A 35 15.48 6.97 4.05
CA PHE A 35 16.65 6.41 3.38
C PHE A 35 16.51 6.49 1.85
N ILE A 36 15.36 6.10 1.31
CA ILE A 36 15.05 6.20 -0.11
C ILE A 36 15.11 7.66 -0.56
N LEU A 37 14.50 8.59 0.17
CA LEU A 37 14.53 10.02 -0.16
C LEU A 37 15.96 10.58 -0.17
N LYS A 38 16.77 10.23 0.84
CA LYS A 38 18.16 10.67 0.92
C LYS A 38 19.01 10.09 -0.21
N ARG A 39 18.76 8.83 -0.60
CA ARG A 39 19.43 8.19 -1.74
C ARG A 39 18.97 8.79 -3.07
N ALA A 40 17.66 9.00 -3.22
CA ALA A 40 17.04 9.59 -4.40
C ALA A 40 17.49 11.04 -4.63
N ALA A 41 17.67 11.83 -3.57
CA ALA A 41 18.20 13.19 -3.64
C ALA A 41 19.67 13.25 -4.09
N GLN A 42 20.43 12.17 -3.94
CA GLN A 42 21.81 12.05 -4.41
C GLN A 42 21.90 11.38 -5.80
N MET A 43 20.78 10.86 -6.33
CA MET A 43 20.73 10.19 -7.63
C MET A 43 20.41 11.17 -8.76
N ASN A 44 20.88 10.82 -9.97
CA ASN A 44 20.49 11.56 -11.17
C ASN A 44 18.96 11.50 -11.36
N LYS A 45 18.33 12.62 -11.70
CA LYS A 45 16.86 12.76 -11.80
C LYS A 45 16.21 11.71 -12.70
N ILE A 46 16.95 11.21 -13.69
CA ILE A 46 16.55 10.14 -14.60
C ILE A 46 16.28 8.83 -13.86
N TRP A 47 17.18 8.40 -12.97
CA TRP A 47 17.00 7.16 -12.21
C TRP A 47 15.85 7.25 -11.21
N LEU A 48 15.64 8.42 -10.63
CA LEU A 48 14.49 8.68 -9.77
C LEU A 48 13.19 8.55 -10.57
N GLY A 49 13.13 9.11 -11.78
CA GLY A 49 12.00 8.95 -12.70
C GLY A 49 11.70 7.49 -13.04
N ILE A 50 12.73 6.70 -13.33
CA ILE A 50 12.58 5.26 -13.61
C ILE A 50 11.97 4.52 -12.41
N ILE A 51 12.50 4.76 -11.20
CA ILE A 51 11.99 4.10 -9.99
C ILE A 51 10.54 4.49 -9.72
N VAL A 52 10.22 5.79 -9.81
CA VAL A 52 8.85 6.29 -9.62
C VAL A 52 7.91 5.68 -10.65
N PHE A 53 8.33 5.61 -11.92
CA PHE A 53 7.53 5.01 -12.99
C PHE A 53 7.24 3.53 -12.73
N VAL A 54 8.24 2.75 -12.31
CA VAL A 54 8.08 1.33 -11.98
C VAL A 54 7.14 1.16 -10.78
N VAL A 55 7.33 1.93 -9.71
CA VAL A 55 6.48 1.85 -8.51
C VAL A 55 5.03 2.21 -8.84
N MET A 56 4.80 3.31 -9.57
CA MET A 56 3.48 3.72 -10.02
C MET A 56 2.82 2.68 -10.91
N SER A 57 3.60 2.02 -11.77
CA SER A 57 3.09 0.95 -12.63
C SER A 57 2.64 -0.27 -11.81
N ILE A 58 3.47 -0.73 -10.86
CA ILE A 58 3.12 -1.86 -9.99
C ILE A 58 1.87 -1.55 -9.17
N VAL A 59 1.81 -0.37 -8.56
CA VAL A 59 0.65 0.05 -7.75
C VAL A 59 -0.60 0.20 -8.61
N GLY A 60 -0.48 0.82 -9.80
CA GLY A 60 -1.59 0.96 -10.74
C GLY A 60 -2.11 -0.39 -11.24
N PHE A 61 -1.23 -1.34 -11.56
CA PHE A 61 -1.61 -2.70 -11.91
C PHE A 61 -2.29 -3.42 -10.74
N GLN A 62 -1.79 -3.25 -9.52
CA GLN A 62 -2.41 -3.82 -8.34
C GLN A 62 -3.82 -3.24 -8.11
N TRP A 63 -4.00 -1.93 -8.29
CA TRP A 63 -5.32 -1.28 -8.24
C TRP A 63 -6.28 -1.84 -9.28
N ILE A 64 -5.84 -2.00 -10.53
CA ILE A 64 -6.66 -2.57 -11.60
C ILE A 64 -7.01 -4.05 -11.31
N TYR A 65 -6.03 -4.83 -10.85
CA TYR A 65 -6.17 -6.26 -10.62
C TYR A 65 -7.09 -6.57 -9.44
N SER A 66 -6.85 -5.90 -8.30
CA SER A 66 -7.58 -6.09 -7.03
C SER A 66 -8.78 -5.16 -6.86
N ARG A 67 -9.03 -4.23 -7.80
CA ARG A 67 -10.11 -3.22 -7.78
C ARG A 67 -10.22 -2.51 -6.43
N ASN A 68 -9.08 -2.21 -5.80
CA ASN A 68 -8.97 -1.64 -4.45
C ASN A 68 -8.43 -0.20 -4.44
N GLU A 69 -8.70 0.53 -5.51
CA GLU A 69 -8.30 1.93 -5.70
C GLU A 69 -9.11 2.91 -4.83
N PRO A 70 -8.56 4.11 -4.57
CA PRO A 70 -9.30 5.15 -3.89
C PRO A 70 -10.36 5.78 -4.80
N LYS A 71 -11.50 6.18 -4.22
CA LYS A 71 -12.71 6.67 -4.94
C LYS A 71 -12.47 7.81 -5.95
N PHE A 72 -11.42 8.61 -5.75
CA PHE A 72 -11.07 9.71 -6.65
C PHE A 72 -10.35 9.26 -7.93
N LEU A 73 -9.75 8.06 -7.93
CA LEU A 73 -9.08 7.47 -9.11
C LEU A 73 -9.98 6.53 -9.91
N THR A 74 -11.10 6.10 -9.33
CA THR A 74 -12.12 5.28 -9.99
C THR A 74 -12.49 5.73 -11.41
N PRO A 75 -12.77 7.01 -11.71
CA PRO A 75 -13.14 7.41 -13.08
C PRO A 75 -12.00 7.29 -14.10
N LEU A 76 -10.75 7.30 -13.65
CA LEU A 76 -9.59 7.07 -14.51
C LEU A 76 -9.35 5.58 -14.70
N VAL A 77 -9.40 4.81 -13.62
CA VAL A 77 -9.11 3.38 -13.68
C VAL A 77 -10.22 2.63 -14.40
N ASP A 78 -11.50 2.99 -14.27
CA ASP A 78 -12.59 2.33 -15.01
C ASP A 78 -12.44 2.46 -16.53
N LYS A 79 -11.83 3.53 -17.04
CA LYS A 79 -11.55 3.70 -18.47
C LYS A 79 -10.40 2.82 -18.97
N ILE A 80 -9.44 2.53 -18.09
CA ILE A 80 -8.20 1.82 -18.42
C ILE A 80 -8.33 0.32 -18.12
N ALA A 81 -9.11 -0.04 -17.09
CA ALA A 81 -9.40 -1.39 -16.66
C ALA A 81 -9.85 -2.36 -17.75
N PRO A 82 -10.69 -2.00 -18.76
CA PRO A 82 -11.07 -2.95 -19.81
C PRO A 82 -9.90 -3.44 -20.67
N PHE A 83 -8.77 -2.73 -20.68
CA PHE A 83 -7.57 -3.13 -21.43
C PHE A 83 -6.65 -4.09 -20.65
N PHE A 84 -6.80 -4.15 -19.32
CA PHE A 84 -5.89 -4.87 -18.44
C PHE A 84 -6.61 -6.03 -17.73
N PRO A 85 -5.93 -7.16 -17.53
CA PRO A 85 -6.52 -8.31 -16.88
C PRO A 85 -6.82 -8.01 -15.41
N SER A 86 -8.07 -8.21 -15.01
CA SER A 86 -8.53 -8.08 -13.62
C SER A 86 -8.83 -9.45 -13.02
N ALA A 87 -8.73 -9.60 -11.70
CA ALA A 87 -9.09 -10.85 -11.03
C ALA A 87 -10.51 -11.34 -11.42
N SER A 88 -11.46 -10.40 -11.54
CA SER A 88 -12.83 -10.67 -12.02
C SER A 88 -12.90 -11.23 -13.44
N SER A 89 -12.00 -10.81 -14.34
CA SER A 89 -11.95 -11.33 -15.72
C SER A 89 -11.40 -12.75 -15.82
N TYR A 90 -10.53 -13.14 -14.87
CA TYR A 90 -10.03 -14.51 -14.76
C TYR A 90 -11.12 -15.45 -14.22
N GLU A 91 -11.84 -15.05 -13.17
CA GLU A 91 -12.93 -15.83 -12.60
C GLU A 91 -14.07 -16.04 -13.63
N ALA A 92 -14.44 -15.00 -14.38
CA ALA A 92 -15.46 -15.10 -15.43
C ALA A 92 -15.06 -16.07 -16.57
N LYS A 93 -13.77 -16.09 -16.96
CA LYS A 93 -13.26 -17.05 -17.96
C LYS A 93 -13.17 -18.48 -17.43
N GLN A 94 -12.87 -18.67 -16.16
CA GLN A 94 -12.83 -20.00 -15.53
C GLN A 94 -14.23 -20.59 -15.33
N GLN A 95 -15.24 -19.75 -15.09
CA GLN A 95 -16.65 -20.18 -15.01
C GLN A 95 -17.26 -20.56 -16.39
N GLN A 96 -16.66 -20.09 -17.49
CA GLN A 96 -17.08 -20.40 -18.86
C GLN A 96 -16.36 -21.60 -19.50
N ALA A 97 -15.39 -22.20 -18.81
CA ALA A 97 -14.84 -23.48 -19.26
C ALA A 97 -15.95 -24.54 -19.22
N PRO A 98 -16.24 -25.27 -20.32
CA PRO A 98 -17.23 -26.33 -20.27
C PRO A 98 -16.77 -27.37 -19.26
N LYS A 99 -17.66 -27.73 -18.33
CA LYS A 99 -17.49 -28.89 -17.46
C LYS A 99 -17.27 -30.12 -18.37
N PRO A 100 -16.21 -30.94 -18.13
CA PRO A 100 -15.89 -32.08 -18.98
C PRO A 100 -17.04 -33.10 -19.06
#